data_AF-A0A8K0XAF9-F1
#
_entry.id   AF-A0A8K0XAF9-F1
#
_cell.length_a   1.000
_cell.length_b   1.000
_cell.length_c   1.000
_cell.angle_alpha   90.00
_cell.angle_beta   90.00
_cell.angle_gamma   90.00
#
_symmetry.space_group_name_H-M   'P 1'
#
loop_
_entity.id
_entity.type
_entity.pdbx_description
1 polymer ?
#
loop_
_entity_poly.entity_id
_entity_poly.type
_entity_poly.pdbx_seq_one_letter_code
_entity_poly.pdbx_strand_id
1 'polypeptide(L)'
;MARHGGLQATMESVRRRAIQLTFRSTYNLIFEAFRRPGQEEKFCADPEAYANTAIFQQTCHDFASIYRGAKNKSFGVREEVRGSEFTIRKALQLIWHKVAEYLDSNPILWVSSKVYCDFMIRRLEELRFLQVRFFKRPQSNYGIMTSIIVHLLRNVSFSIPGKHTHVIEALRDLSFEAIVQCFGMFFLQDLDPVTGELLVIAQKDDADVAFRLTSRMKKKVVKSRNYLEPRFMPQSPEAITEYPLGEWPTWEELVHCLDEDPIRIMHCWRWNGIQTWDKYASDLFIAFTNDMWLALDPARLRNPLDTMITLQEAIKSCPNTAEERGLDALFPEAWLPPHVFRIPRDSLC
;
A
#
# COMPACT_ATOMS: atom_id res chain seq x y z
N MET A 1 15.50 -18.34 10.09
CA MET A 1 14.79 -17.05 10.25
C MET A 1 15.51 -16.01 9.44
N ALA A 2 14.91 -15.61 8.31
CA ALA A 2 15.39 -14.52 7.46
C ALA A 2 15.40 -13.21 8.29
N ARG A 3 16.56 -12.58 8.41
CA ARG A 3 16.74 -11.35 9.23
C ARG A 3 16.79 -10.06 8.40
N HIS A 4 16.53 -10.12 7.10
CA HIS A 4 16.44 -8.97 6.21
C HIS A 4 15.40 -9.27 5.14
N GLY A 5 14.74 -8.26 4.57
CA GLY A 5 13.66 -8.34 3.56
C GLY A 5 14.13 -9.02 2.28
N GLY A 6 14.38 -10.31 2.41
CA GLY A 6 15.21 -11.09 1.54
C GLY A 6 14.93 -12.56 1.77
N LEU A 7 14.83 -13.30 0.67
CA LEU A 7 14.53 -14.71 0.71
C LEU A 7 15.78 -15.44 1.19
N GLN A 8 15.72 -15.96 2.41
CA GLN A 8 16.71 -16.90 2.92
C GLN A 8 16.18 -18.31 2.68
N ALA A 9 16.79 -19.04 1.74
CA ALA A 9 16.48 -20.45 1.57
C ALA A 9 16.93 -21.22 2.82
N THR A 10 15.97 -21.69 3.61
CA THR A 10 16.23 -22.56 4.76
C THR A 10 16.68 -23.92 4.24
N MET A 11 17.97 -24.21 4.38
CA MET A 11 18.49 -25.56 4.11
C MET A 11 18.52 -26.38 5.39
N GLU A 12 17.96 -27.59 5.32
CA GLU A 12 18.06 -28.61 6.36
C GLU A 12 19.52 -28.89 6.74
N SER A 13 19.76 -29.18 8.03
CA SER A 13 21.10 -29.34 8.58
C SER A 13 21.90 -30.48 7.94
N VAL A 14 21.22 -31.53 7.47
CA VAL A 14 21.82 -32.67 6.77
C VAL A 14 22.27 -32.25 5.38
N ARG A 15 21.38 -31.62 4.60
CA ARG A 15 21.71 -31.10 3.27
C ARG A 15 22.83 -30.06 3.33
N ARG A 16 22.80 -29.18 4.33
CA ARG A 16 23.83 -28.16 4.61
C ARG A 16 25.21 -28.77 4.80
N ARG A 17 25.29 -29.86 5.55
CA ARG A 17 26.54 -30.61 5.76
C ARG A 17 26.98 -31.33 4.48
N ALA A 18 26.06 -31.98 3.78
CA ALA A 18 26.37 -32.73 2.56
C ALA A 18 26.92 -31.85 1.44
N ILE A 19 26.33 -30.67 1.21
CA ILE A 19 26.77 -29.76 0.15
C ILE A 19 27.73 -28.67 0.65
N GLN A 20 28.03 -28.65 1.94
CA GLN A 20 28.91 -27.68 2.62
C GLN A 20 28.55 -26.21 2.35
N LEU A 21 27.31 -25.91 2.01
CA LEU A 21 26.78 -24.54 1.83
C LEU A 21 26.11 -24.14 3.12
N THR A 22 26.65 -23.17 3.85
CA THR A 22 26.18 -22.80 5.20
C THR A 22 25.09 -21.74 5.19
N PHE A 23 25.05 -20.90 4.17
CA PHE A 23 24.14 -19.76 4.08
C PHE A 23 23.87 -19.36 2.63
N ARG A 24 22.63 -18.97 2.33
CA ARG A 24 22.22 -18.33 1.07
C ARG A 24 21.13 -17.32 1.36
N SER A 25 21.24 -16.10 0.85
CA SER A 25 20.19 -15.08 0.95
C SER A 25 20.21 -14.11 -0.22
N THR A 26 19.04 -13.75 -0.71
CA THR A 26 18.85 -12.66 -1.68
C THR A 26 18.19 -11.48 -0.98
N TYR A 27 18.69 -10.25 -1.09
CA TYR A 27 18.05 -9.06 -0.49
C TYR A 27 18.28 -7.77 -1.28
N ASN A 28 17.32 -6.84 -1.22
CA ASN A 28 17.42 -5.49 -1.79
C ASN A 28 18.45 -4.67 -1.00
N LEU A 29 19.30 -3.89 -1.68
CA LEU A 29 20.34 -3.03 -1.08
C LEU A 29 19.85 -1.70 -0.51
N ILE A 30 18.56 -1.38 -0.57
CA ILE A 30 18.00 -0.14 -0.03
C ILE A 30 18.23 0.04 1.48
N PHE A 31 18.39 -1.06 2.22
CA PHE A 31 18.76 -1.00 3.64
C PHE A 31 20.13 -0.34 3.86
N GLU A 32 21.03 -0.30 2.85
CA GLU A 32 22.32 0.37 2.95
C GLU A 32 22.16 1.89 3.19
N ALA A 33 21.06 2.49 2.72
CA ALA A 33 20.73 3.88 3.04
C ALA A 33 20.48 4.12 4.54
N PHE A 34 20.09 3.07 5.27
CA PHE A 34 19.79 3.11 6.71
C PHE A 34 20.91 2.52 7.57
N ARG A 35 21.93 1.93 6.96
CA ARG A 35 23.00 1.24 7.68
C ARG A 35 23.92 2.26 8.32
N ARG A 36 23.88 2.34 9.65
CA ARG A 36 24.85 3.10 10.45
C ARG A 36 25.81 2.12 11.13
N PRO A 37 27.11 2.14 10.80
CA PRO A 37 28.09 1.27 11.45
C PRO A 37 28.07 1.47 12.98
N GLY A 38 28.01 0.37 13.74
CA GLY A 38 28.09 0.41 15.21
C GLY A 38 26.80 0.77 15.97
N GLN A 39 25.66 1.01 15.31
CA GLN A 39 24.37 1.22 15.99
C GLN A 39 23.51 -0.05 15.98
N GLU A 40 23.23 -0.58 17.17
CA GLU A 40 22.34 -1.75 17.36
C GLU A 40 20.86 -1.38 17.33
N GLU A 41 20.50 -0.22 17.90
CA GLU A 41 19.13 0.29 17.86
C GLU A 41 18.86 1.02 16.56
N LYS A 42 18.11 0.34 15.72
CA LYS A 42 17.73 0.78 14.38
C LYS A 42 16.54 1.76 14.37
N PHE A 43 15.91 2.03 15.52
CA PHE A 43 14.77 2.94 15.69
C PHE A 43 14.64 3.30 17.18
N CYS A 44 13.76 4.24 17.54
CA CYS A 44 13.52 4.60 18.94
C CYS A 44 12.97 3.42 19.77
N ALA A 45 13.08 3.54 21.09
CA ALA A 45 12.53 2.56 22.03
C ALA A 45 11.01 2.68 22.17
N ASP A 46 10.33 1.59 22.53
CA ASP A 46 8.87 1.53 22.67
C ASP A 46 8.32 2.56 23.67
N PRO A 47 8.97 2.82 24.84
CA PRO A 47 8.52 3.86 25.77
C PRO A 47 8.50 5.28 25.17
N GLU A 48 9.40 5.58 24.23
CA GLU A 48 9.43 6.89 23.56
C GLU A 48 8.19 7.06 22.66
N ALA A 49 7.78 6.01 21.97
CA ALA A 49 6.57 6.01 21.16
C ALA A 49 5.30 5.98 22.02
N TYR A 50 5.29 5.20 23.09
CA TYR A 50 4.19 5.12 24.06
C TYR A 50 3.85 6.48 24.65
N ALA A 51 4.88 7.27 24.94
CA ALA A 51 4.74 8.62 25.46
C ALA A 51 4.68 9.71 24.40
N ASN A 52 4.72 9.34 23.13
CA ASN A 52 4.73 10.24 21.99
C ASN A 52 5.79 11.37 22.13
N THR A 53 7.02 11.02 22.52
CA THR A 53 8.06 12.01 22.81
C THR A 53 8.61 12.66 21.55
N ALA A 54 9.32 13.79 21.73
CA ALA A 54 10.06 14.43 20.65
C ALA A 54 11.08 13.49 19.98
N ILE A 55 11.64 12.52 20.72
CA ILE A 55 12.58 11.53 20.18
C ILE A 55 11.87 10.63 19.17
N PHE A 56 10.66 10.13 19.50
CA PHE A 56 9.87 9.33 18.57
C PHE A 56 9.53 10.12 17.29
N GLN A 57 9.06 11.34 17.45
CA GLN A 57 8.69 12.22 16.33
C GLN A 57 9.90 12.52 15.42
N GLN A 58 11.04 12.88 16.02
CA GLN A 58 12.27 13.14 15.27
C GLN A 58 12.77 11.89 14.56
N THR A 59 12.71 10.72 15.21
CA THR A 59 13.14 9.45 14.60
C THR A 59 12.30 9.12 13.36
N CYS A 60 10.97 9.31 13.42
CA CYS A 60 10.10 9.11 12.26
C CYS A 60 10.49 10.06 11.11
N HIS A 61 10.68 11.34 11.42
CA HIS A 61 11.09 12.34 10.44
C HIS A 61 12.45 12.03 9.80
N ASP A 62 13.44 11.62 10.60
CA ASP A 62 14.78 11.27 10.12
C ASP A 62 14.73 10.09 9.15
N PHE A 63 13.92 9.08 9.45
CA PHE A 63 13.72 7.94 8.57
C PHE A 63 13.03 8.33 7.26
N ALA A 64 11.99 9.15 7.32
CA ALA A 64 11.35 9.68 6.11
C ALA A 64 12.36 10.51 5.27
N SER A 65 13.21 11.30 5.92
CA SER A 65 14.26 12.08 5.26
C SER A 65 15.28 11.20 4.53
N ILE A 66 15.71 10.09 5.13
CA ILE A 66 16.60 9.11 4.47
C ILE A 66 15.94 8.59 3.18
N TYR A 67 14.66 8.21 3.23
CA TYR A 67 13.93 7.79 2.03
C TYR A 67 13.83 8.91 0.98
N ARG A 68 13.58 10.16 1.39
CA ARG A 68 13.57 11.31 0.47
C ARG A 68 14.91 11.46 -0.25
N GLY A 69 16.03 11.34 0.48
CA GLY A 69 17.37 11.36 -0.10
C GLY A 69 17.72 10.13 -0.96
N ALA A 70 16.98 9.04 -0.82
CA ALA A 70 17.16 7.81 -1.58
C ALA A 70 16.36 7.76 -2.89
N LYS A 71 15.36 8.64 -3.11
CA LYS A 71 14.48 8.60 -4.30
C LYS A 71 15.21 8.61 -5.64
N ASN A 72 16.33 9.34 -5.72
CA ASN A 72 17.10 9.53 -6.95
C ASN A 72 18.30 8.59 -7.05
N LYS A 73 18.39 7.57 -6.19
CA LYS A 73 19.45 6.57 -6.19
C LYS A 73 18.90 5.25 -6.70
N SER A 74 19.68 4.52 -7.49
CA SER A 74 19.36 3.13 -7.84
C SER A 74 19.90 2.19 -6.76
N PHE A 75 19.11 1.17 -6.42
CA PHE A 75 19.50 0.13 -5.48
C PHE A 75 19.44 -1.23 -6.18
N GLY A 76 20.55 -1.95 -6.12
CA GLY A 76 20.63 -3.31 -6.64
C GLY A 76 20.02 -4.34 -5.68
N VAL A 77 20.03 -5.58 -6.13
CA VAL A 77 19.77 -6.77 -5.31
C VAL A 77 21.09 -7.50 -5.11
N ARG A 78 21.33 -8.03 -3.92
CA ARG A 78 22.51 -8.86 -3.63
C ARG A 78 22.09 -10.28 -3.36
N GLU A 79 22.76 -11.21 -4.05
CA GLU A 79 22.78 -12.62 -3.71
C GLU A 79 24.04 -12.91 -2.89
N GLU A 80 23.85 -13.44 -1.69
CA GLU A 80 24.93 -13.78 -0.77
C GLU A 80 24.95 -15.29 -0.53
N VAL A 81 26.11 -15.91 -0.76
CA VAL A 81 26.33 -17.34 -0.58
C VAL A 81 27.55 -17.54 0.31
N ARG A 82 27.41 -18.35 1.37
CA ARG A 82 28.52 -18.77 2.24
C ARG A 82 28.58 -20.29 2.28
N GLY A 83 29.78 -20.84 2.21
CA GLY A 83 30.03 -22.28 2.20
C GLY A 83 31.51 -22.59 2.33
N SER A 84 31.87 -23.87 2.27
CA SER A 84 33.27 -24.30 2.20
C SER A 84 33.93 -23.79 0.92
N GLU A 85 35.26 -23.64 0.96
CA GLU A 85 36.04 -23.26 -0.21
C GLU A 85 35.75 -24.17 -1.42
N PHE A 86 35.70 -25.48 -1.20
CA PHE A 86 35.42 -26.46 -2.25
C PHE A 86 34.07 -26.22 -2.93
N THR A 87 33.01 -26.01 -2.16
CA THR A 87 31.67 -25.75 -2.69
C THR A 87 31.61 -24.41 -3.40
N ILE A 88 32.24 -23.36 -2.87
CA ILE A 88 32.27 -22.04 -3.52
C ILE A 88 33.04 -22.11 -4.84
N ARG A 89 34.19 -22.79 -4.90
CA ARG A 89 34.94 -23.00 -6.15
C ARG A 89 34.11 -23.73 -7.21
N LYS A 90 33.38 -24.79 -6.81
CA LYS A 90 32.45 -25.49 -7.70
C LYS A 90 31.28 -24.60 -8.15
N ALA A 91 30.72 -23.80 -7.25
CA ALA A 91 29.66 -22.87 -7.59
C ALA A 91 30.13 -21.82 -8.61
N LEU A 92 31.35 -21.27 -8.44
CA LEU A 92 31.94 -20.30 -9.35
C LEU A 92 32.14 -20.84 -10.77
N GLN A 93 32.39 -22.14 -10.93
CA GLN A 93 32.50 -22.78 -12.26
C GLN A 93 31.16 -22.77 -13.01
N LEU A 94 30.03 -22.76 -12.29
CA LEU A 94 28.69 -22.83 -12.86
C LEU A 94 27.90 -21.52 -12.72
N ILE A 95 28.48 -20.51 -12.07
CA ILE A 95 27.71 -19.36 -11.58
C ILE A 95 27.12 -18.56 -12.73
N TRP A 96 27.84 -18.39 -13.83
CA TRP A 96 27.35 -17.64 -14.98
C TRP A 96 26.13 -18.31 -15.62
N HIS A 97 26.15 -19.63 -15.77
CA HIS A 97 25.00 -20.38 -16.28
C HIS A 97 23.80 -20.29 -15.32
N LYS A 98 24.04 -20.39 -14.01
CA LYS A 98 22.98 -20.29 -13.02
C LYS A 98 22.41 -18.89 -12.87
N VAL A 99 23.23 -17.86 -13.05
CA VAL A 99 22.79 -16.47 -13.09
C VAL A 99 21.95 -16.22 -14.35
N ALA A 100 22.37 -16.74 -15.51
CA ALA A 100 21.58 -16.64 -16.74
C ALA A 100 20.21 -17.32 -16.58
N GLU A 101 20.17 -18.58 -16.14
CA GLU A 101 18.93 -19.32 -15.88
C GLU A 101 18.03 -18.60 -14.86
N TYR A 102 18.65 -18.03 -13.80
CA TYR A 102 17.93 -17.24 -12.82
C TYR A 102 17.34 -15.97 -13.46
N LEU A 103 18.10 -15.18 -14.19
CA LEU A 103 17.61 -13.95 -14.83
C LEU A 103 16.54 -14.23 -15.89
N ASP A 104 16.67 -15.31 -16.65
CA ASP A 104 15.69 -15.75 -17.65
C ASP A 104 14.33 -16.10 -17.01
N SER A 105 14.32 -16.52 -15.74
CA SER A 105 13.08 -16.75 -14.98
C SER A 105 12.36 -15.47 -14.54
N ASN A 106 12.92 -14.30 -14.86
CA ASN A 106 12.49 -12.97 -14.45
C ASN A 106 12.09 -12.87 -12.95
N PRO A 107 13.01 -13.19 -12.03
CA PRO A 107 12.70 -13.43 -10.62
C PRO A 107 12.66 -12.15 -9.79
N ILE A 108 13.02 -11.01 -10.38
CA ILE A 108 13.13 -9.72 -9.70
C ILE A 108 12.12 -8.75 -10.32
N LEU A 109 11.19 -8.26 -9.50
CA LEU A 109 10.36 -7.14 -9.85
C LEU A 109 11.13 -5.84 -9.63
N TRP A 110 11.49 -5.15 -10.72
CA TRP A 110 12.14 -3.85 -10.66
C TRP A 110 11.11 -2.73 -10.51
N VAL A 111 11.25 -1.94 -9.45
CA VAL A 111 10.40 -0.78 -9.16
C VAL A 111 11.27 0.47 -9.12
N SER A 112 10.76 1.58 -9.65
CA SER A 112 11.43 2.89 -9.54
C SER A 112 11.69 3.22 -8.07
N SER A 113 12.92 3.65 -7.76
CA SER A 113 13.29 4.02 -6.40
C SER A 113 12.47 5.19 -5.87
N LYS A 114 12.00 6.10 -6.74
CA LYS A 114 11.04 7.14 -6.36
C LYS A 114 9.74 6.52 -5.84
N VAL A 115 9.13 5.64 -6.63
CA VAL A 115 7.85 4.98 -6.29
C VAL A 115 7.98 4.17 -5.00
N TYR A 116 9.04 3.36 -4.88
CA TYR A 116 9.29 2.58 -3.67
C TYR A 116 9.49 3.48 -2.45
N CYS A 117 10.36 4.48 -2.52
CA CYS A 117 10.62 5.38 -1.40
C CYS A 117 9.38 6.20 -1.00
N ASP A 118 8.59 6.68 -1.97
CA ASP A 118 7.33 7.38 -1.71
C ASP A 118 6.34 6.49 -0.96
N PHE A 119 6.19 5.25 -1.40
CA PHE A 119 5.38 4.24 -0.73
C PHE A 119 5.86 3.98 0.71
N MET A 120 7.18 3.82 0.92
CA MET A 120 7.74 3.57 2.25
C MET A 120 7.60 4.79 3.18
N ILE A 121 7.70 6.01 2.65
CA ILE A 121 7.42 7.24 3.42
C ILE A 121 5.96 7.27 3.85
N ARG A 122 5.02 7.04 2.94
CA ARG A 122 3.58 6.99 3.25
C ARG A 122 3.31 5.97 4.35
N ARG A 123 3.83 4.75 4.21
CA ARG A 123 3.72 3.69 5.24
C ARG A 123 4.27 4.12 6.61
N LEU A 124 5.40 4.81 6.64
CA LEU A 124 6.00 5.29 7.89
C LEU A 124 5.14 6.37 8.55
N GLU A 125 4.66 7.34 7.77
CA GLU A 125 3.81 8.41 8.27
C GLU A 125 2.45 7.88 8.74
N GLU A 126 1.82 6.94 8.02
CA GLU A 126 0.57 6.30 8.46
C GLU A 126 0.71 5.61 9.82
N LEU A 127 1.78 4.84 10.02
CA LEU A 127 2.05 4.19 11.31
C LEU A 127 2.32 5.22 12.41
N ARG A 128 3.01 6.32 12.10
CA ARG A 128 3.23 7.43 13.03
C ARG A 128 1.91 8.12 13.38
N PHE A 129 1.06 8.43 12.41
CA PHE A 129 -0.24 9.05 12.63
C PHE A 129 -1.13 8.16 13.50
N LEU A 130 -1.12 6.86 13.23
CA LEU A 130 -1.83 5.88 14.04
C LEU A 130 -1.37 5.89 15.50
N GLN A 131 -0.05 5.90 15.74
CA GLN A 131 0.50 6.00 17.11
C GLN A 131 0.05 7.29 17.81
N VAL A 132 0.12 8.44 17.12
CA VAL A 132 -0.31 9.74 17.67
C VAL A 132 -1.81 9.74 17.97
N ARG A 133 -2.62 9.09 17.13
CA ARG A 133 -4.06 8.95 17.34
C ARG A 133 -4.35 8.13 18.59
N PHE A 134 -3.71 6.98 18.77
CA PHE A 134 -3.89 6.14 19.95
C PHE A 134 -3.34 6.77 21.21
N PHE A 135 -2.28 7.58 21.11
CA PHE A 135 -1.83 8.39 22.25
C PHE A 135 -2.91 9.39 22.71
N LYS A 136 -3.63 10.03 21.78
CA LYS A 136 -4.71 10.98 22.10
C LYS A 136 -5.97 10.30 22.62
N ARG A 137 -6.22 9.05 22.21
CA ARG A 137 -7.39 8.24 22.58
C ARG A 137 -6.93 6.84 23.00
N PRO A 138 -6.30 6.70 24.18
CA PRO A 138 -5.72 5.43 24.58
C PRO A 138 -6.82 4.40 24.87
N GLN A 139 -6.67 3.23 24.28
CA GLN A 139 -7.46 2.04 24.58
C GLN A 139 -6.85 1.25 25.74
N SER A 140 -7.56 0.23 26.22
CA SER A 140 -7.10 -0.64 27.31
C SER A 140 -5.86 -1.49 26.97
N ASN A 141 -5.56 -1.71 25.69
CA ASN A 141 -4.37 -2.39 25.17
C ASN A 141 -3.39 -1.43 24.47
N TYR A 142 -3.40 -0.15 24.84
CA TYR A 142 -2.56 0.86 24.19
C TYR A 142 -1.07 0.50 24.20
N GLY A 143 -0.57 -0.15 25.24
CA GLY A 143 0.82 -0.61 25.33
C GLY A 143 1.15 -1.71 24.34
N ILE A 144 0.28 -2.71 24.21
CA ILE A 144 0.41 -3.76 23.19
C ILE A 144 0.36 -3.14 21.80
N MET A 145 -0.64 -2.29 21.51
CA MET A 145 -0.78 -1.61 20.22
C MET A 145 0.43 -0.76 19.87
N THR A 146 0.95 0.01 20.83
CA THR A 146 2.20 0.77 20.66
C THR A 146 3.36 -0.15 20.28
N SER A 147 3.51 -1.28 20.97
CA SER A 147 4.61 -2.21 20.73
C SER A 147 4.51 -2.84 19.33
N ILE A 148 3.29 -3.13 18.86
CA ILE A 148 3.03 -3.60 17.49
C ILE A 148 3.37 -2.51 16.47
N ILE A 149 2.87 -1.28 16.65
CA ILE A 149 3.12 -0.17 15.72
C ILE A 149 4.62 0.12 15.62
N VAL A 150 5.33 0.16 16.74
CA VAL A 150 6.78 0.35 16.76
C VAL A 150 7.50 -0.82 16.10
N HIS A 151 7.04 -2.05 16.29
CA HIS A 151 7.55 -3.20 15.55
C HIS A 151 7.35 -3.03 14.04
N LEU A 152 6.19 -2.58 13.58
CA LEU A 152 5.92 -2.33 12.17
C LEU A 152 6.76 -1.18 11.60
N LEU A 153 6.94 -0.09 12.35
CA LEU A 153 7.82 1.04 11.98
C LEU A 153 9.26 0.58 11.79
N ARG A 154 9.77 -0.21 12.74
CA ARG A 154 11.09 -0.85 12.62
C ARG A 154 11.18 -1.75 11.40
N ASN A 155 10.09 -2.43 11.05
CA ASN A 155 10.03 -3.33 9.90
C ASN A 155 9.84 -2.62 8.54
N VAL A 156 9.65 -1.29 8.52
CA VAL A 156 9.66 -0.50 7.27
C VAL A 156 11.05 -0.59 6.62
N SER A 157 12.12 -0.30 7.37
CA SER A 157 13.48 -0.25 6.79
C SER A 157 14.31 -1.50 7.08
N PHE A 158 13.86 -2.36 7.99
CA PHE A 158 14.63 -3.51 8.46
C PHE A 158 13.73 -4.73 8.63
N SER A 159 14.31 -5.90 8.91
CA SER A 159 13.52 -7.05 9.38
C SER A 159 13.99 -7.37 10.79
N ILE A 160 13.19 -6.97 11.78
CA ILE A 160 13.57 -7.09 13.19
C ILE A 160 12.69 -8.17 13.82
N PRO A 161 13.25 -9.18 14.51
CA PRO A 161 12.45 -10.14 15.24
C PRO A 161 11.67 -9.45 16.37
N GLY A 162 10.53 -10.04 16.77
CA GLY A 162 9.80 -9.62 17.97
C GLY A 162 10.73 -9.67 19.19
N LYS A 163 10.89 -8.53 19.88
CA LYS A 163 11.78 -8.42 21.05
C LYS A 163 11.13 -8.88 22.35
N HIS A 164 9.81 -8.75 22.46
CA HIS A 164 9.06 -8.93 23.70
C HIS A 164 7.97 -9.99 23.52
N THR A 165 7.66 -10.72 24.59
CA THR A 165 6.71 -11.84 24.58
C THR A 165 5.33 -11.41 24.06
N HIS A 166 4.79 -10.30 24.59
CA HIS A 166 3.50 -9.77 24.15
C HIS A 166 3.48 -9.37 22.66
N VAL A 167 4.61 -8.91 22.12
CA VAL A 167 4.74 -8.63 20.69
C VAL A 167 4.76 -9.94 19.89
N ILE A 168 5.50 -10.95 20.35
CA ILE A 168 5.56 -12.26 19.66
C ILE A 168 4.17 -12.91 19.63
N GLU A 169 3.45 -12.87 20.74
CA GLU A 169 2.08 -13.39 20.84
C GLU A 169 1.14 -12.63 19.91
N ALA A 170 1.12 -11.30 19.97
CA ALA A 170 0.29 -10.50 19.07
C ALA A 170 0.63 -10.74 17.59
N LEU A 171 1.90 -10.85 17.22
CA LEU A 171 2.31 -11.14 15.84
C LEU A 171 1.92 -12.56 15.40
N ARG A 172 1.92 -13.54 16.31
CA ARG A 172 1.43 -14.89 16.04
C ARG A 172 -0.08 -14.85 15.78
N ASP A 173 -0.83 -14.18 16.64
CA ASP A 173 -2.29 -14.11 16.54
C ASP A 173 -2.69 -13.37 15.24
N LEU A 174 -1.92 -12.37 14.84
CA LEU A 174 -2.04 -11.66 13.55
C LEU A 174 -1.53 -12.42 12.33
N SER A 175 -1.05 -13.67 12.49
CA SER A 175 -0.46 -14.47 11.39
C SER A 175 0.66 -13.75 10.62
N PHE A 176 1.43 -12.91 11.33
CA PHE A 176 2.43 -12.02 10.74
C PHE A 176 3.45 -12.75 9.86
N GLU A 177 4.01 -13.87 10.34
CA GLU A 177 5.04 -14.59 9.61
C GLU A 177 4.51 -15.17 8.28
N ALA A 178 3.31 -15.76 8.29
CA ALA A 178 2.69 -16.31 7.09
C ALA A 178 2.43 -15.20 6.05
N ILE A 179 1.87 -14.07 6.48
CA ILE A 179 1.57 -12.93 5.60
C ILE A 179 2.85 -12.33 5.03
N VAL A 180 3.87 -12.08 5.86
CA VAL A 180 5.15 -11.52 5.39
C VAL A 180 5.87 -12.49 4.45
N GLN A 181 5.79 -13.80 4.66
CA GLN A 181 6.39 -14.77 3.74
C GLN A 181 5.71 -14.75 2.36
N CYS A 182 4.39 -14.55 2.31
CA CYS A 182 3.65 -14.47 1.04
C CYS A 182 3.82 -13.12 0.34
N PHE A 183 3.73 -12.01 1.07
CA PHE A 183 3.62 -10.67 0.49
C PHE A 183 4.87 -9.79 0.67
N GLY A 184 5.85 -10.23 1.46
CA GLY A 184 7.06 -9.47 1.78
C GLY A 184 6.84 -8.29 2.73
N MET A 185 5.59 -8.00 3.09
CA MET A 185 5.19 -6.90 3.98
C MET A 185 3.89 -7.25 4.71
N PHE A 186 3.66 -6.59 5.84
CA PHE A 186 2.48 -6.79 6.68
C PHE A 186 1.67 -5.50 6.84
N PHE A 187 0.35 -5.59 6.90
CA PHE A 187 -0.53 -4.47 7.21
C PHE A 187 -1.54 -4.88 8.28
N LEU A 188 -1.98 -3.91 9.09
CA LEU A 188 -3.04 -4.10 10.07
C LEU A 188 -4.40 -4.02 9.37
N GLN A 189 -4.72 -5.06 8.60
CA GLN A 189 -5.90 -5.13 7.74
C GLN A 189 -7.23 -5.14 8.50
N ASP A 190 -7.25 -5.73 9.70
CA ASP A 190 -8.45 -5.82 10.55
C ASP A 190 -8.51 -4.73 11.62
N LEU A 191 -7.67 -3.70 11.51
CA LEU A 191 -7.69 -2.58 12.43
C LEU A 191 -8.79 -1.61 12.02
N ASP A 192 -9.75 -1.37 12.92
CA ASP A 192 -10.68 -0.27 12.74
C ASP A 192 -9.96 1.05 13.06
N PRO A 193 -9.76 1.94 12.06
CA PRO A 193 -9.09 3.21 12.30
C PRO A 193 -9.89 4.11 13.23
N VAL A 194 -11.22 3.98 13.30
CA VAL A 194 -12.11 4.82 14.09
C VAL A 194 -12.00 4.49 15.57
N THR A 195 -12.30 3.24 15.91
CA THR A 195 -12.30 2.75 17.28
C THR A 195 -10.89 2.47 17.78
N GLY A 196 -9.98 2.06 16.89
CA GLY A 196 -8.64 1.56 17.19
C GLY A 196 -8.61 0.06 17.51
N GLU A 197 -9.75 -0.62 17.42
CA GLU A 197 -9.87 -2.02 17.82
C GLU A 197 -9.21 -2.96 16.81
N LEU A 198 -8.50 -3.94 17.37
CA LEU A 198 -7.89 -5.05 16.65
C LEU A 198 -8.22 -6.33 17.41
N LEU A 199 -9.34 -6.97 17.07
CA LEU A 199 -9.98 -7.99 17.91
C LEU A 199 -9.15 -9.26 18.12
N VAL A 200 -8.24 -9.56 17.18
CA VAL A 200 -7.45 -10.79 17.16
C VAL A 200 -6.38 -10.84 18.25
N ILE A 201 -5.97 -9.68 18.79
CA ILE A 201 -4.94 -9.60 19.82
C ILE A 201 -5.54 -9.42 21.22
N ALA A 202 -4.71 -9.43 22.26
CA ALA A 202 -5.15 -9.13 23.62
C ALA A 202 -5.71 -7.69 23.73
N GLN A 203 -6.90 -7.58 24.33
CA GLN A 203 -7.65 -6.32 24.46
C GLN A 203 -7.30 -5.51 25.71
N LYS A 204 -6.37 -6.00 26.54
CA LYS A 204 -5.88 -5.30 27.72
C LYS A 204 -4.39 -5.51 27.91
N ASP A 205 -3.70 -4.43 28.29
CA ASP A 205 -2.30 -4.50 28.68
C ASP A 205 -2.14 -5.34 29.96
N ASP A 206 -1.18 -6.26 29.95
CA ASP A 206 -0.76 -6.96 31.16
C ASP A 206 0.18 -6.09 32.03
N ALA A 207 0.49 -6.58 33.22
CA ALA A 207 1.37 -5.87 34.15
C ALA A 207 2.82 -5.74 33.64
N ASP A 208 3.30 -6.67 32.82
CA ASP A 208 4.65 -6.63 32.24
C ASP A 208 4.75 -5.54 31.16
N VAL A 209 3.76 -5.44 30.27
CA VAL A 209 3.61 -4.38 29.26
C VAL A 209 3.57 -3.02 29.94
N ALA A 210 2.69 -2.86 30.93
CA ALA A 210 2.59 -1.63 31.70
C ALA A 210 3.93 -1.28 32.37
N PHE A 211 4.58 -2.25 33.01
CA PHE A 211 5.88 -2.06 33.65
C PHE A 211 6.95 -1.62 32.65
N ARG A 212 7.07 -2.28 31.49
CA ARG A 212 8.11 -1.96 30.48
C ARG A 212 7.95 -0.57 29.88
N LEU A 213 6.72 -0.18 29.57
CA LEU A 213 6.43 1.07 28.88
C LEU A 213 6.44 2.27 29.83
N THR A 214 6.00 2.09 31.09
CA THR A 214 5.91 3.20 32.05
C THR A 214 7.13 3.33 32.97
N SER A 215 7.84 2.25 33.30
CA SER A 215 8.90 2.29 34.32
C SER A 215 10.15 3.04 33.89
N ARG A 216 10.42 3.16 32.58
CA ARG A 216 11.50 4.01 32.07
C ARG A 216 11.16 5.51 32.10
N MET A 217 9.89 5.88 32.20
CA MET A 217 9.46 7.28 32.21
C MET A 217 9.57 7.96 33.58
N LYS A 218 9.55 7.19 34.68
CA LYS A 218 9.66 7.73 36.04
C LYS A 218 10.97 8.49 36.31
N LYS A 219 11.98 8.41 35.43
CA LYS A 219 13.24 9.15 35.56
C LYS A 219 13.32 10.44 34.72
N LYS A 220 12.36 10.75 33.85
CA LYS A 220 12.35 11.98 33.04
C LYS A 220 10.93 12.50 32.84
N VAL A 221 10.26 12.88 33.92
CA VAL A 221 9.19 13.89 33.82
C VAL A 221 9.88 15.25 33.71
N VAL A 222 10.59 15.48 32.60
CA VAL A 222 10.84 16.84 32.17
C VAL A 222 9.50 17.32 31.64
N LYS A 223 8.94 18.35 32.28
CA LYS A 223 7.76 19.07 31.83
C LYS A 223 8.00 19.57 30.39
N SER A 224 7.73 18.72 29.40
CA SER A 224 7.65 19.11 27.99
C SER A 224 6.34 19.86 27.82
N ARG A 225 6.31 21.10 28.31
CA ARG A 225 5.17 22.01 28.18
C ARG A 225 5.15 22.76 26.85
N ASN A 226 6.06 22.44 25.94
CA ASN A 226 6.08 22.95 24.58
C ASN A 226 5.90 21.76 23.63
N TYR A 227 4.69 21.22 23.58
CA TYR A 227 4.27 20.57 22.36
C TYR A 227 4.28 21.65 21.30
N LEU A 228 5.28 21.63 20.42
CA LEU A 228 5.02 22.09 19.07
C LEU A 228 3.87 21.19 18.61
N GLU A 229 2.68 21.76 18.51
CA GLU A 229 1.69 21.21 17.58
C GLU A 229 2.44 20.80 16.32
N PRO A 230 2.13 19.64 15.71
CA PRO A 230 2.67 19.34 14.40
C PRO A 230 2.39 20.58 13.56
N ARG A 231 3.45 21.35 13.26
CA ARG A 231 3.34 22.49 12.37
C ARG A 231 2.71 21.88 11.14
N PHE A 232 1.50 22.34 10.83
CA PHE A 232 0.86 22.19 9.54
C PHE A 232 2.00 22.21 8.53
N MET A 233 2.32 21.05 7.95
CA MET A 233 3.32 21.03 6.91
C MET A 233 2.74 21.98 5.85
N PRO A 234 3.51 22.99 5.39
CA PRO A 234 3.04 23.80 4.29
C PRO A 234 2.73 22.81 3.18
N GLN A 235 1.45 22.78 2.76
CA GLN A 235 0.98 21.93 1.68
C GLN A 235 1.99 22.10 0.54
N SER A 236 2.63 21.02 0.11
CA SER A 236 3.41 21.13 -1.11
C SER A 236 2.42 21.55 -2.20
N PRO A 237 2.82 22.40 -3.16
CA PRO A 237 1.93 22.76 -4.28
C PRO A 237 1.36 21.52 -4.99
N GLU A 238 2.06 20.39 -4.91
CA GLU A 238 1.69 19.09 -5.47
C GLU A 238 0.53 18.41 -4.68
N ALA A 239 0.43 18.63 -3.37
CA ALA A 239 -0.66 18.08 -2.53
C ALA A 239 -2.01 18.76 -2.81
N ILE A 240 -2.00 20.04 -3.19
CA ILE A 240 -3.21 20.79 -3.59
C ILE A 240 -3.78 20.23 -4.91
N THR A 241 -2.93 19.75 -5.81
CA THR A 241 -3.35 19.09 -7.05
C THR A 241 -3.92 17.68 -6.84
N GLU A 242 -3.51 16.96 -5.79
CA GLU A 242 -4.02 15.62 -5.47
C GLU A 242 -5.29 15.70 -4.60
N TYR A 243 -5.41 16.72 -3.73
CA TYR A 243 -6.54 16.93 -2.82
C TYR A 243 -7.05 18.39 -2.87
N PRO A 244 -8.04 18.70 -3.72
CA PRO A 244 -8.49 20.08 -3.99
C PRO A 244 -9.29 20.75 -2.85
N LEU A 245 -9.74 19.97 -1.87
CA LEU A 245 -10.31 20.44 -0.60
C LEU A 245 -9.32 20.33 0.58
N GLY A 246 -8.06 19.98 0.30
CA GLY A 246 -7.06 19.64 1.32
C GLY A 246 -7.10 18.16 1.72
N GLU A 247 -6.11 17.73 2.50
CA GLU A 247 -5.91 16.32 2.89
C GLU A 247 -7.03 15.77 3.81
N TRP A 248 -7.81 16.65 4.45
CA TRP A 248 -8.81 16.28 5.46
C TRP A 248 -10.07 17.16 5.36
N PRO A 249 -10.85 17.09 4.26
CA PRO A 249 -12.05 17.90 4.13
C PRO A 249 -13.08 17.47 5.18
N THR A 250 -13.76 18.43 5.79
CA THR A 250 -14.95 18.14 6.60
C THR A 250 -16.11 17.71 5.70
N TRP A 251 -17.08 16.99 6.28
CA TRP A 251 -18.27 16.58 5.54
C TRP A 251 -19.07 17.78 5.01
N GLU A 252 -19.12 18.86 5.80
CA GLU A 252 -19.79 20.12 5.45
C GLU A 252 -19.11 20.79 4.26
N GLU A 253 -17.78 20.84 4.22
CA GLU A 253 -17.02 21.37 3.07
C GLU A 253 -17.22 20.52 1.82
N LEU A 254 -17.34 19.20 1.97
CA LEU A 254 -17.56 18.29 0.85
C LEU A 254 -18.97 18.44 0.27
N VAL A 255 -19.99 18.53 1.12
CA VAL A 255 -21.38 18.81 0.69
C VAL A 255 -21.47 20.16 0.01
N HIS A 256 -20.90 21.21 0.61
CA HIS A 256 -20.85 22.54 0.00
C HIS A 256 -20.11 22.54 -1.35
N CYS A 257 -19.02 21.78 -1.48
CA CYS A 257 -18.30 21.66 -2.75
C CYS A 257 -19.14 20.95 -3.82
N LEU A 258 -19.86 19.89 -3.45
CA LEU A 258 -20.76 19.19 -4.37
C LEU A 258 -21.91 20.08 -4.86
N ASP A 259 -22.42 20.95 -3.98
CA ASP A 259 -23.53 21.85 -4.31
C ASP A 259 -23.11 23.05 -5.16
N GLU A 260 -21.94 23.66 -4.88
CA GLU A 260 -21.52 24.92 -5.51
C GLU A 260 -20.53 24.74 -6.68
N ASP A 261 -19.56 23.82 -6.57
CA ASP A 261 -18.51 23.63 -7.58
C ASP A 261 -17.98 22.18 -7.59
N PRO A 262 -18.78 21.22 -8.06
CA PRO A 262 -18.40 19.80 -8.06
C PRO A 262 -17.16 19.53 -8.93
N ILE A 263 -16.89 20.39 -9.92
CA ILE A 263 -15.72 20.28 -10.81
C ILE A 263 -14.42 20.36 -10.00
N ARG A 264 -14.42 21.09 -8.88
CA ARG A 264 -13.26 21.24 -8.01
C ARG A 264 -12.75 19.92 -7.44
N ILE A 265 -13.62 18.96 -7.14
CA ILE A 265 -13.24 17.63 -6.58
C ILE A 265 -13.24 16.51 -7.63
N MET A 266 -13.80 16.78 -8.81
CA MET A 266 -13.83 15.82 -9.89
C MET A 266 -12.50 15.84 -10.64
N HIS A 267 -11.84 14.69 -10.73
CA HIS A 267 -10.71 14.55 -11.65
C HIS A 267 -11.22 14.59 -13.09
N CYS A 268 -10.47 15.27 -13.97
CA CYS A 268 -10.66 15.11 -15.41
C CYS A 268 -10.58 13.62 -15.72
N TRP A 269 -11.66 13.09 -16.29
CA TRP A 269 -11.66 11.70 -16.74
C TRP A 269 -10.51 11.52 -17.73
N ARG A 270 -9.53 10.69 -17.35
CA ARG A 270 -8.39 10.33 -18.20
C ARG A 270 -8.59 8.89 -18.63
N TRP A 271 -8.74 8.69 -19.93
CA TRP A 271 -8.70 7.37 -20.51
C TRP A 271 -7.29 6.82 -20.42
N ASN A 272 -7.07 5.82 -19.56
CA ASN A 272 -5.75 5.29 -19.27
C ASN A 272 -5.24 4.28 -20.32
N GLY A 273 -5.92 4.13 -21.47
CA GLY A 273 -5.46 3.36 -22.63
C GLY A 273 -5.19 1.86 -22.42
N ILE A 274 -5.28 1.37 -21.18
CA ILE A 274 -4.97 0.01 -20.79
C ILE A 274 -6.25 -0.60 -20.25
N GLN A 275 -7.07 -1.06 -21.18
CA GLN A 275 -7.86 -2.27 -21.05
C GLN A 275 -8.19 -2.66 -22.49
N THR A 276 -7.64 -3.78 -22.95
CA THR A 276 -8.25 -4.54 -24.04
C THR A 276 -9.55 -5.10 -23.49
N TRP A 277 -10.61 -4.29 -23.50
CA TRP A 277 -11.93 -4.79 -23.17
C TRP A 277 -12.27 -5.88 -24.18
N ASP A 278 -12.70 -7.03 -23.68
CA ASP A 278 -13.48 -7.96 -24.49
C ASP A 278 -14.61 -7.14 -25.16
N LYS A 279 -14.77 -7.29 -26.48
CA LYS A 279 -15.75 -6.54 -27.28
C LYS A 279 -17.13 -6.57 -26.61
N TYR A 280 -17.49 -7.69 -25.99
CA TYR A 280 -18.73 -7.85 -25.26
C TYR A 280 -18.87 -6.92 -24.06
N ALA A 281 -17.81 -6.68 -23.29
CA ALA A 281 -17.85 -5.80 -22.13
C ALA A 281 -17.99 -4.32 -22.55
N SER A 282 -17.37 -3.93 -23.68
CA SER A 282 -17.56 -2.60 -24.26
C SER A 282 -18.97 -2.39 -24.79
N ASP A 283 -19.49 -3.36 -25.55
CA ASP A 283 -20.86 -3.31 -26.08
C ASP A 283 -21.89 -3.25 -24.94
N LEU A 284 -21.68 -4.01 -23.86
CA LEU A 284 -22.54 -3.99 -22.66
C LEU A 284 -22.47 -2.66 -21.92
N PHE A 285 -21.28 -2.09 -21.76
CA PHE A 285 -21.10 -0.79 -21.11
C PHE A 285 -21.77 0.33 -21.90
N ILE A 286 -21.62 0.34 -23.23
CA ILE A 286 -22.28 1.31 -24.13
C ILE A 286 -23.81 1.14 -24.07
N ALA A 287 -24.32 -0.09 -24.13
CA ALA A 287 -25.75 -0.35 -24.01
C ALA A 287 -26.30 0.15 -22.66
N PHE A 288 -25.64 -0.21 -21.56
CA PHE A 288 -26.05 0.19 -20.21
C PHE A 288 -26.04 1.71 -20.02
N THR A 289 -24.99 2.39 -20.46
CA THR A 289 -24.90 3.85 -20.32
C THR A 289 -25.91 4.57 -21.20
N ASN A 290 -26.16 4.10 -22.42
CA ASN A 290 -27.23 4.64 -23.26
C ASN A 290 -28.61 4.44 -22.63
N ASP A 291 -28.91 3.26 -22.10
CA ASP A 291 -30.19 2.98 -21.45
C ASP A 291 -30.39 3.85 -20.20
N MET A 292 -29.33 4.03 -19.40
CA MET A 292 -29.36 4.91 -18.24
C MET A 292 -29.62 6.37 -18.64
N TRP A 293 -28.97 6.87 -19.69
CA TRP A 293 -29.18 8.23 -20.18
C TRP A 293 -30.57 8.44 -20.78
N LEU A 294 -31.09 7.46 -21.52
CA LEU A 294 -32.45 7.49 -22.04
C LEU A 294 -33.51 7.43 -20.93
N ALA A 295 -33.24 6.72 -19.83
CA ALA A 295 -34.12 6.69 -18.66
C ALA A 295 -34.14 8.02 -17.88
N LEU A 296 -33.08 8.82 -17.99
CA LEU A 296 -32.97 10.14 -17.39
C LEU A 296 -33.53 11.26 -18.28
N ASP A 297 -34.09 10.93 -19.45
CA ASP A 297 -34.78 11.91 -20.31
C ASP A 297 -35.97 12.55 -19.57
N PRO A 298 -35.97 13.88 -19.36
CA PRO A 298 -37.06 14.59 -18.70
C PRO A 298 -38.43 14.42 -19.36
N ALA A 299 -38.49 14.03 -20.65
CA ALA A 299 -39.73 13.71 -21.34
C ALA A 299 -40.31 12.35 -20.92
N ARG A 300 -39.45 11.36 -20.61
CA ARG A 300 -39.86 10.04 -20.10
C ARG A 300 -40.15 10.04 -18.60
N LEU A 301 -39.55 10.95 -17.84
CA LEU A 301 -39.86 11.16 -16.42
C LEU A 301 -41.22 11.85 -16.19
N ARG A 302 -41.79 12.51 -17.22
CA ARG A 302 -43.09 13.22 -17.13
C ARG A 302 -44.29 12.35 -17.46
N ASN A 303 -44.10 11.24 -18.15
CA ASN A 303 -45.13 10.22 -18.33
C ASN A 303 -44.75 9.03 -17.45
N PRO A 304 -45.50 8.74 -16.37
CA PRO A 304 -45.29 7.48 -15.67
C PRO A 304 -45.63 6.38 -16.68
N LEU A 305 -44.59 5.70 -17.17
CA LEU A 305 -44.75 4.46 -17.93
C LEU A 305 -45.63 3.56 -17.06
N ASP A 306 -46.75 3.10 -17.63
CA ASP A 306 -47.64 2.11 -17.03
C ASP A 306 -46.78 1.08 -16.31
N THR A 307 -46.96 0.98 -15.00
CA THR A 307 -46.10 0.27 -14.06
C THR A 307 -45.74 -1.11 -14.60
N MET A 308 -44.56 -1.25 -15.20
CA MET A 308 -43.99 -2.54 -15.55
C MET A 308 -43.41 -3.12 -14.28
N ILE A 309 -44.11 -4.11 -13.73
CA ILE A 309 -43.84 -4.65 -12.39
C ILE A 309 -42.83 -5.80 -12.49
N THR A 310 -42.62 -6.34 -13.70
CA THR A 310 -41.72 -7.47 -13.92
C THR A 310 -40.62 -7.16 -14.94
N LEU A 311 -39.45 -7.78 -14.73
CA LEU A 311 -38.29 -7.68 -15.62
C LEU A 311 -38.63 -8.16 -17.05
N GLN A 312 -39.50 -9.16 -17.21
CA GLN A 312 -39.93 -9.63 -18.53
C GLN A 312 -40.79 -8.61 -19.28
N GLU A 313 -41.59 -7.79 -18.60
CA GLU A 313 -42.39 -6.72 -19.22
C GLU A 313 -41.49 -5.59 -19.71
N ALA A 314 -40.47 -5.23 -18.93
CA ALA A 314 -39.46 -4.24 -19.31
C ALA A 314 -38.62 -4.69 -20.53
N ILE A 315 -38.26 -5.97 -20.61
CA ILE A 315 -37.52 -6.52 -21.75
C ILE A 315 -38.38 -6.53 -23.03
N LYS A 316 -39.70 -6.75 -22.92
CA LYS A 316 -40.62 -6.76 -24.07
C LYS A 316 -40.94 -5.37 -24.61
N SER A 317 -40.90 -4.34 -23.76
CA SER A 317 -41.19 -2.95 -24.16
C SER A 317 -39.97 -2.21 -24.68
N CYS A 318 -38.77 -2.77 -24.50
CA CYS A 318 -37.54 -2.19 -25.01
C CYS A 318 -37.51 -2.31 -26.54
N PRO A 319 -37.42 -1.19 -27.28
CA PRO A 319 -37.45 -1.23 -28.74
C PRO A 319 -36.26 -2.02 -29.31
N ASN A 320 -36.56 -2.94 -30.22
CA ASN A 320 -35.61 -3.93 -30.73
C ASN A 320 -34.76 -3.39 -31.90
N THR A 321 -35.06 -2.19 -32.40
CA THR A 321 -34.37 -1.58 -33.54
C THR A 321 -33.77 -0.22 -33.21
N ALA A 322 -32.70 0.16 -33.91
CA ALA A 322 -32.01 1.45 -33.72
C ALA A 322 -32.88 2.65 -34.13
N GLU A 323 -33.75 2.47 -35.14
CA GLU A 323 -34.76 3.45 -35.58
C GLU A 323 -35.77 3.74 -34.45
N GLU A 324 -36.29 2.70 -33.77
CA GLU A 324 -37.25 2.86 -32.67
C GLU A 324 -36.61 3.49 -31.41
N ARG A 325 -35.28 3.46 -31.29
CA ARG A 325 -34.53 4.11 -30.19
C ARG A 325 -34.23 5.58 -30.46
N GLY A 326 -34.55 6.11 -31.65
CA GLY A 326 -34.26 7.50 -32.03
C GLY A 326 -32.77 7.82 -32.14
N LEU A 327 -31.91 6.80 -32.27
CA LEU A 327 -30.45 6.97 -32.26
C LEU A 327 -29.91 7.63 -33.54
N ASP A 328 -30.62 7.52 -34.66
CA ASP A 328 -30.23 8.16 -35.93
C ASP A 328 -30.28 9.70 -35.86
N ALA A 329 -31.07 10.26 -34.93
CA ALA A 329 -31.14 11.71 -34.71
C ALA A 329 -30.01 12.26 -33.83
N LEU A 330 -29.36 11.40 -33.02
CA LEU A 330 -28.35 11.81 -32.04
C LEU A 330 -26.92 11.77 -32.60
N PHE A 331 -26.68 11.05 -33.69
CA PHE A 331 -25.37 10.96 -34.34
C PHE A 331 -25.47 11.12 -35.86
N PRO A 332 -25.57 12.36 -36.39
CA PRO A 332 -25.37 12.57 -37.82
C PRO A 332 -23.96 12.11 -38.21
N GLU A 333 -23.81 11.56 -39.41
CA GLU A 333 -22.58 10.94 -39.99
C GLU A 333 -21.28 11.77 -39.88
N ALA A 334 -21.35 13.02 -39.41
CA ALA A 334 -20.25 13.96 -39.25
C ALA A 334 -19.30 13.69 -38.07
N TRP A 335 -19.57 12.72 -37.18
CA TRP A 335 -18.71 12.40 -36.02
C TRP A 335 -17.69 11.28 -36.26
N LEU A 336 -17.59 10.74 -37.48
CA LEU A 336 -16.53 9.80 -37.83
C LEU A 336 -15.31 10.55 -38.38
N PRO A 337 -14.12 10.49 -37.74
CA PRO A 337 -12.91 11.10 -38.28
C PRO A 337 -12.49 10.43 -39.61
N PRO A 338 -11.96 11.19 -40.59
CA PRO A 338 -11.76 10.75 -41.99
C PRO A 338 -10.58 9.76 -42.21
N HIS A 339 -10.06 9.13 -41.16
CA HIS A 339 -8.89 8.25 -41.24
C HIS A 339 -9.10 6.93 -40.49
N VAL A 340 -10.14 6.18 -40.88
CA VAL A 340 -10.17 4.73 -40.63
C VAL A 340 -9.67 4.06 -41.90
N PHE A 341 -8.41 3.61 -41.87
CA PHE A 341 -7.79 2.80 -42.92
C PHE A 341 -8.68 1.58 -43.22
N ARG A 342 -9.23 1.52 -44.43
CA ARG A 342 -9.73 0.26 -45.00
C ARG A 342 -8.52 -0.60 -45.34
N ILE A 343 -8.25 -1.62 -44.54
CA ILE A 343 -7.34 -2.69 -44.92
C ILE A 343 -8.05 -3.54 -46.00
N PRO A 344 -7.49 -3.71 -47.21
CA PRO A 344 -8.09 -4.55 -48.25
C PRO A 344 -8.17 -6.01 -47.78
N ARG A 345 -9.27 -6.68 -48.12
CA ARG A 345 -9.59 -8.06 -47.69
C ARG A 345 -8.73 -9.17 -48.33
N ASP A 346 -7.70 -8.84 -49.12
CA ASP A 346 -7.00 -9.82 -49.97
C ASP A 346 -5.55 -10.11 -49.53
N SER A 347 -5.27 -10.11 -48.24
CA SER A 347 -3.97 -10.56 -47.73
C SER A 347 -4.11 -11.42 -46.48
N LEU A 348 -4.69 -12.60 -46.69
CA LEU A 348 -4.51 -13.80 -45.87
C LEU A 348 -4.22 -14.97 -46.82
N CYS A 349 -2.93 -15.19 -47.09
CA CYS A 349 -2.31 -16.44 -47.51
C CYS A 349 -0.93 -16.50 -46.86
#